data_AF-A0A349JAI9-F1
#
_entry.id   AF-A0A349JAI9-F1
#
_cell.length_a   1.000
_cell.length_b   1.000
_cell.length_c   1.000
_cell.angle_alpha   90.00
_cell.angle_beta   90.00
_cell.angle_gamma   90.00
#
_symmetry.space_group_name_H-M   'P 1'
#
loop_
_entity.id
_entity.type
_entity.pdbx_description
1 polymer ?
#
loop_
_entity_poly.entity_id
_entity_poly.type
_entity_poly.pdbx_seq_one_letter_code
_entity_poly.pdbx_strand_id
1 'polypeptide(L)'
;LAAWKMNHLQLYMEHTFAYAGHEDAWRSASPITPEDMSALDAYCIGKGIALTANQNCLGHFERWLKHPRYAPLAERDRGIMVNGDWYVAPNTLCPIDPRTIPLIDELLAQLLPRCSGAWANIGCDEPWDLGKGRSKADCAERGTGAVFSAHVTRVAETVRRLGKRPQYWCDPHPNEDDGLPRDLIALVWCYEDTDDFHTRTVAHRAVGREVWVAPGTSCWNSSTGRTWNRRGNLDKAAAEGDATGFLCTAWGDGGHRQGWPITLFGFADAAMAAWSGPGRYDDRAAGLHAFGSAELGTWLARLGEVDAELCRGERPGWDGMPTGKRQAHNGTALWKEMHVHLFELQGIGNAAAWQEVAGRLDALAGSLPAGLDHTLAEECAFAVQLGQWAADRAVLRRTGLTIDGRKALAGRMAELIATHRRLWLARSRYGGLEESCAHYVQRASQW
;
A
#
# COMPACT_ATOMS: atom_id res chain seq x y z
N LEU A 1 6.64 -16.26 -6.22
CA LEU A 1 7.57 -16.00 -5.09
C LEU A 1 8.76 -16.98 -5.08
N ALA A 2 8.62 -18.24 -4.65
CA ALA A 2 9.76 -19.18 -4.56
C ALA A 2 10.52 -19.36 -5.88
N ALA A 3 9.81 -19.54 -6.99
CA ALA A 3 10.42 -19.65 -8.33
C ALA A 3 11.20 -18.37 -8.76
N TRP A 4 10.91 -17.23 -8.13
CA TRP A 4 11.61 -15.95 -8.35
C TRP A 4 12.64 -15.67 -7.27
N LYS A 5 13.01 -16.68 -6.47
CA LYS A 5 14.01 -16.62 -5.39
C LYS A 5 13.64 -15.68 -4.23
N MET A 6 12.37 -15.33 -4.10
CA MET A 6 11.88 -14.64 -2.90
C MET A 6 11.71 -15.67 -1.78
N ASN A 7 12.26 -15.38 -0.60
CA ASN A 7 12.39 -16.31 0.53
C ASN A 7 11.64 -15.85 1.80
N HIS A 8 10.95 -14.72 1.75
CA HIS A 8 10.26 -14.12 2.89
C HIS A 8 8.87 -13.64 2.47
N LEU A 9 7.85 -13.92 3.28
CA LEU A 9 6.47 -13.45 3.09
C LEU A 9 5.94 -12.85 4.40
N GLN A 10 5.29 -11.69 4.28
CA GLN A 10 4.51 -11.09 5.36
C GLN A 10 3.11 -10.79 4.84
N LEU A 11 2.09 -11.09 5.64
CA LEU A 11 0.73 -10.60 5.42
C LEU A 11 0.50 -9.46 6.42
N TYR A 12 0.35 -8.23 5.94
CA TYR A 12 0.07 -7.07 6.79
C TYR A 12 -1.32 -7.18 7.40
N MET A 13 -1.40 -7.19 8.73
CA MET A 13 -2.64 -7.34 9.49
C MET A 13 -2.84 -6.16 10.45
N GLU A 14 -3.91 -5.42 10.22
CA GLU A 14 -4.45 -4.49 11.22
C GLU A 14 -5.42 -5.23 12.13
N HIS A 15 -6.50 -5.77 11.55
CA HIS A 15 -7.61 -6.43 12.25
C HIS A 15 -8.07 -7.72 11.53
N THR A 16 -7.38 -8.16 10.49
CA THR A 16 -7.86 -9.20 9.55
C THR A 16 -7.47 -10.62 9.93
N PHE A 17 -7.10 -10.85 11.19
CA PHE A 17 -6.89 -12.18 11.77
C PHE A 17 -8.01 -12.49 12.78
N ALA A 18 -8.44 -13.75 12.84
CA ALA A 18 -9.55 -14.18 13.68
C ALA A 18 -9.11 -14.37 15.14
N TYR A 19 -8.77 -13.27 15.81
CA TYR A 19 -8.41 -13.23 17.23
C TYR A 19 -9.58 -13.68 18.10
N ALA A 20 -9.41 -14.78 18.83
CA ALA A 20 -10.40 -15.31 19.76
C ALA A 20 -10.73 -14.25 20.82
N GLY A 21 -12.03 -14.01 21.06
CA GLY A 21 -12.49 -13.02 22.03
C GLY A 21 -12.49 -11.59 21.52
N HIS A 22 -12.15 -11.35 20.24
CA HIS A 22 -12.13 -10.04 19.59
C HIS A 22 -12.96 -10.03 18.29
N GLU A 23 -14.01 -10.87 18.22
CA GLU A 23 -14.86 -11.05 17.04
C GLU A 23 -15.50 -9.74 16.56
N ASP A 24 -15.72 -8.79 17.47
CA ASP A 24 -16.27 -7.48 17.15
C ASP A 24 -15.41 -6.72 16.15
N ALA A 25 -14.07 -6.78 16.27
CA ALA A 25 -13.14 -6.09 15.39
C ALA A 25 -13.07 -6.69 13.98
N TRP A 26 -13.15 -8.02 13.84
CA TRP A 26 -12.76 -8.70 12.61
C TRP A 26 -13.89 -9.45 11.87
N ARG A 27 -15.05 -9.71 12.50
CA ARG A 27 -16.07 -10.63 11.94
C ARG A 27 -16.60 -10.29 10.56
N SER A 28 -16.55 -9.02 10.17
CA SER A 28 -17.01 -8.55 8.86
C SER A 28 -15.89 -8.46 7.81
N ALA A 29 -14.66 -8.82 8.17
CA ALA A 29 -13.48 -8.66 7.33
C ALA A 29 -13.08 -9.93 6.55
N SER A 30 -13.84 -11.03 6.69
CA SER A 30 -13.44 -12.37 6.20
C SER A 30 -12.01 -12.72 6.63
N PRO A 31 -11.74 -12.72 7.95
CA PRO A 31 -10.39 -12.80 8.50
C PRO A 31 -9.68 -14.09 8.09
N ILE A 32 -8.35 -14.09 8.16
CA ILE A 32 -7.54 -15.30 8.17
C ILE A 32 -7.70 -15.99 9.53
N THR A 33 -8.07 -17.27 9.54
CA THR A 33 -8.18 -18.02 10.79
C THR A 33 -6.81 -18.52 11.28
N PRO A 34 -6.66 -18.92 12.55
CA PRO A 34 -5.45 -19.58 13.03
C PRO A 34 -5.06 -20.82 12.20
N GLU A 35 -6.04 -21.60 11.73
CA GLU A 35 -5.86 -22.76 10.88
C GLU A 35 -5.38 -22.37 9.48
N ASP A 36 -6.01 -21.35 8.88
CA ASP A 36 -5.59 -20.80 7.59
C ASP A 36 -4.13 -20.33 7.65
N MET A 37 -3.76 -19.58 8.70
CA MET A 37 -2.40 -19.07 8.88
C MET A 37 -1.39 -20.23 9.07
N SER A 38 -1.72 -21.23 9.89
CA SER A 38 -0.85 -22.39 10.10
C SER A 38 -0.69 -23.22 8.82
N ALA A 39 -1.76 -23.36 8.02
CA ALA A 39 -1.70 -24.04 6.73
C ALA A 39 -0.85 -23.28 5.72
N LEU A 40 -0.95 -21.94 5.69
CA LEU A 40 -0.10 -21.09 4.87
C LEU A 40 1.38 -21.21 5.29
N ASP A 41 1.67 -21.20 6.58
CA ASP A 41 3.03 -21.37 7.10
C ASP A 41 3.64 -22.70 6.66
N ALA A 42 2.90 -23.81 6.83
CA ALA A 42 3.33 -25.13 6.38
C ALA A 42 3.59 -25.17 4.87
N TYR A 43 2.74 -24.51 4.08
CA TYR A 43 2.95 -24.38 2.63
C TYR A 43 4.21 -23.57 2.31
N CYS A 44 4.44 -22.45 2.99
CA CYS A 44 5.63 -21.61 2.84
C CYS A 44 6.92 -22.38 3.16
N ILE A 45 6.95 -23.15 4.26
CA ILE A 45 8.07 -24.02 4.63
C ILE A 45 8.39 -25.00 3.49
N GLY A 46 7.38 -25.66 2.94
CA GLY A 46 7.53 -26.58 1.81
C GLY A 46 8.06 -25.94 0.52
N LYS A 47 8.10 -24.60 0.46
CA LYS A 47 8.64 -23.81 -0.66
C LYS A 47 9.93 -23.05 -0.32
N GLY A 48 10.48 -23.25 0.88
CA GLY A 48 11.68 -22.52 1.34
C GLY A 48 11.42 -21.03 1.59
N ILE A 49 10.18 -20.65 1.93
CA ILE A 49 9.78 -19.29 2.27
C ILE A 49 9.53 -19.21 3.77
N ALA A 50 10.14 -18.24 4.45
CA ALA A 50 9.81 -17.90 5.82
C ALA A 50 8.54 -17.04 5.85
N LEU A 51 7.49 -17.50 6.54
CA LEU A 51 6.33 -16.68 6.84
C LEU A 51 6.57 -15.94 8.16
N THR A 52 6.49 -14.61 8.12
CA THR A 52 6.64 -13.74 9.29
C THR A 52 5.31 -13.05 9.59
N ALA A 53 4.91 -13.08 10.86
CA ALA A 53 3.76 -12.33 11.35
C ALA A 53 4.01 -10.83 11.17
N ASN A 54 2.99 -10.10 10.69
CA ASN A 54 3.01 -8.65 10.58
C ASN A 54 1.70 -8.10 11.14
N GLN A 55 1.75 -7.61 12.37
CA GLN A 55 0.61 -7.07 13.12
C GLN A 55 0.95 -5.65 13.52
N ASN A 56 0.16 -4.68 13.09
CA ASN A 56 0.38 -3.31 13.56
C ASN A 56 0.05 -3.20 15.06
N CYS A 57 0.89 -2.50 15.83
CA CYS A 57 0.83 -2.44 17.29
C CYS A 57 0.76 -1.01 17.86
N LEU A 58 0.54 0.03 17.03
CA LEU A 58 0.35 1.40 17.53
C LEU A 58 -0.59 2.23 16.63
N GLY A 59 -0.12 2.64 15.45
CA GLY A 59 -0.93 3.28 14.42
C GLY A 59 -1.79 2.26 13.65
N HIS A 60 -2.62 2.75 12.74
CA HIS A 60 -3.54 1.94 11.92
C HIS A 60 -4.56 1.10 12.72
N PHE A 61 -4.98 1.59 13.89
CA PHE A 61 -5.99 0.94 14.74
C PHE A 61 -7.42 1.42 14.47
N GLU A 62 -7.71 2.17 13.39
CA GLU A 62 -9.06 2.71 13.09
C GLU A 62 -10.14 1.63 13.11
N ARG A 63 -9.79 0.45 12.61
CA ARG A 63 -10.68 -0.71 12.51
C ARG A 63 -11.04 -1.28 13.87
N TRP A 64 -10.15 -1.15 14.86
CA TRP A 64 -10.39 -1.52 16.25
C TRP A 64 -11.11 -0.40 16.99
N LEU A 65 -10.60 0.83 16.90
CA LEU A 65 -11.02 1.98 17.71
C LEU A 65 -12.44 2.48 17.37
N LYS A 66 -13.01 2.08 16.24
CA LYS A 66 -14.43 2.34 15.93
C LYS A 66 -15.40 1.54 16.81
N HIS A 67 -14.95 0.48 17.49
CA HIS A 67 -15.81 -0.36 18.32
C HIS A 67 -15.84 0.14 19.77
N PRO A 68 -17.01 0.15 20.44
CA PRO A 68 -17.13 0.65 21.81
C PRO A 68 -16.17 0.02 22.83
N ARG A 69 -15.78 -1.25 22.63
CA ARG A 69 -14.83 -1.96 23.50
C ARG A 69 -13.42 -1.37 23.45
N TYR A 70 -12.95 -0.96 22.26
CA TYR A 70 -11.58 -0.48 22.07
C TYR A 70 -11.48 1.05 21.95
N ALA A 71 -12.57 1.75 21.64
CA ALA A 71 -12.59 3.22 21.55
C ALA A 71 -11.95 3.92 22.77
N PRO A 72 -12.13 3.47 24.04
CA PRO A 72 -11.47 4.07 25.19
C PRO A 72 -9.94 3.88 25.24
N LEU A 73 -9.35 3.06 24.35
CA LEU A 73 -7.90 2.88 24.22
C LEU A 73 -7.29 3.86 23.23
N ALA A 74 -8.09 4.59 22.44
CA ALA A 74 -7.59 5.54 21.46
C ALA A 74 -6.82 6.69 22.14
N GLU A 75 -5.82 7.21 21.43
CA GLU A 75 -5.15 8.47 21.80
C GLU A 75 -6.13 9.65 21.76
N ARG A 76 -7.07 9.62 20.82
CA ARG A 76 -8.16 10.59 20.67
C ARG A 76 -9.51 9.91 20.47
N ASP A 77 -10.56 10.54 20.97
CA ASP A 77 -11.95 10.11 20.77
C ASP A 77 -12.53 10.54 19.40
N ARG A 78 -11.81 11.42 18.68
CA ARG A 78 -12.20 11.97 17.38
C ARG A 78 -11.01 12.06 16.46
N GLY A 79 -11.26 11.82 15.18
CA GLY A 79 -10.27 11.96 14.13
C GLY A 79 -9.78 13.39 13.94
N ILE A 80 -8.75 13.53 13.11
CA ILE A 80 -8.06 14.79 12.84
C ILE A 80 -7.90 15.01 11.34
N MET A 81 -7.82 16.28 10.95
CA MET A 81 -7.28 16.63 9.63
C MET A 81 -5.75 16.60 9.72
N VAL A 82 -5.11 15.75 8.93
CA VAL A 82 -3.66 15.74 8.79
C VAL A 82 -3.29 16.72 7.68
N ASN A 83 -2.38 17.64 8.00
CA ASN A 83 -1.92 18.73 7.13
C ASN A 83 -3.03 19.61 6.53
N GLY A 84 -4.25 19.56 7.07
CA GLY A 84 -5.42 20.29 6.56
C GLY A 84 -6.09 19.64 5.34
N ASP A 85 -5.54 18.55 4.82
CA ASP A 85 -5.88 18.04 3.48
C ASP A 85 -6.69 16.73 3.51
N TRP A 86 -6.46 15.85 4.49
CA TRP A 86 -7.23 14.61 4.62
C TRP A 86 -7.58 14.28 6.07
N TYR A 87 -8.72 13.63 6.24
CA TYR A 87 -9.23 13.21 7.54
C TYR A 87 -8.71 11.81 7.88
N VAL A 88 -8.18 11.66 9.09
CA VAL A 88 -7.80 10.38 9.69
C VAL A 88 -8.71 10.15 10.89
N ALA A 89 -9.44 9.03 10.91
CA ALA A 89 -10.25 8.62 12.07
C ALA A 89 -9.32 8.31 13.26
N PRO A 90 -9.83 8.08 14.50
CA PRO A 90 -8.97 7.64 15.60
C PRO A 90 -8.09 6.47 15.18
N ASN A 91 -6.78 6.69 15.11
CA ASN A 91 -5.81 5.81 14.42
C ASN A 91 -4.81 5.21 15.41
N THR A 92 -4.40 5.95 16.44
CA THR A 92 -3.33 5.53 17.36
C THR A 92 -3.89 4.98 18.67
N LEU A 93 -3.38 3.84 19.14
CA LEU A 93 -3.56 3.40 20.52
C LEU A 93 -2.85 4.36 21.48
N CYS A 94 -3.49 4.76 22.57
CA CYS A 94 -2.89 5.61 23.59
C CYS A 94 -1.74 4.83 24.28
N PRO A 95 -0.47 5.24 24.12
CA PRO A 95 0.66 4.47 24.64
C PRO A 95 0.76 4.51 26.17
N ILE A 96 0.11 5.48 26.81
CA ILE A 96 0.08 5.62 28.28
C ILE A 96 -1.10 4.91 28.94
N ASP A 97 -2.06 4.39 28.16
CA ASP A 97 -3.15 3.60 28.72
C ASP A 97 -2.62 2.23 29.19
N PRO A 98 -2.80 1.85 30.47
CA PRO A 98 -2.26 0.59 30.99
C PRO A 98 -2.86 -0.65 30.33
N ARG A 99 -3.98 -0.52 29.60
CA ARG A 99 -4.65 -1.64 28.89
C ARG A 99 -4.13 -1.84 27.46
N THR A 100 -3.37 -0.90 26.92
CA THR A 100 -2.82 -0.97 25.56
C THR A 100 -1.88 -2.16 25.38
N ILE A 101 -0.87 -2.31 26.25
CA ILE A 101 0.08 -3.43 26.16
C ILE A 101 -0.60 -4.78 26.40
N PRO A 102 -1.48 -4.97 27.40
CA PRO A 102 -2.25 -6.21 27.54
C PRO A 102 -3.03 -6.63 26.29
N LEU A 103 -3.66 -5.69 25.58
CA LEU A 103 -4.32 -5.99 24.30
C LEU A 103 -3.30 -6.48 23.27
N ILE A 104 -2.21 -5.75 23.07
CA ILE A 104 -1.17 -6.10 22.09
C ILE A 104 -0.56 -7.47 22.42
N ASP A 105 -0.30 -7.75 23.70
CA ASP A 105 0.21 -9.03 24.17
C ASP A 105 -0.71 -10.19 23.81
N GLU A 106 -2.02 -10.00 23.97
CA GLU A 106 -3.04 -10.98 23.60
C GLU A 106 -3.06 -11.22 22.07
N LEU A 107 -3.03 -10.16 21.26
CA LEU A 107 -3.00 -10.28 19.80
C LEU A 107 -1.73 -11.02 19.34
N LEU A 108 -0.56 -10.61 19.82
CA LEU A 108 0.71 -11.20 19.43
C LEU A 108 0.81 -12.67 19.88
N ALA A 109 0.33 -13.01 21.08
CA ALA A 109 0.33 -14.39 21.57
C ALA A 109 -0.54 -15.33 20.74
N GLN A 110 -1.59 -14.82 20.07
CA GLN A 110 -2.44 -15.61 19.19
C GLN A 110 -1.85 -15.79 17.78
N LEU A 111 -1.23 -14.74 17.23
CA LEU A 111 -0.73 -14.72 15.85
C LEU A 111 0.67 -15.33 15.71
N LEU A 112 1.64 -14.91 16.52
CA LEU A 112 3.06 -15.25 16.33
C LEU A 112 3.35 -16.76 16.32
N PRO A 113 2.69 -17.59 17.16
CA PRO A 113 2.88 -19.04 17.12
C PRO A 113 2.41 -19.71 15.82
N ARG A 114 1.66 -19.00 14.97
CA ARG A 114 1.15 -19.51 13.68
C ARG A 114 2.13 -19.32 12.52
N CYS A 115 3.22 -18.59 12.76
CA CYS A 115 4.25 -18.28 11.77
C CYS A 115 5.59 -18.86 12.24
N SER A 116 6.22 -19.70 11.41
CA SER A 116 7.52 -20.32 11.72
C SER A 116 8.70 -19.37 11.58
N GLY A 117 8.57 -18.29 10.80
CA GLY A 117 9.64 -17.31 10.57
C GLY A 117 10.23 -16.71 11.85
N ALA A 118 11.52 -16.41 11.83
CA ALA A 118 12.26 -15.96 13.02
C ALA A 118 11.87 -14.53 13.49
N TRP A 119 11.20 -13.77 12.64
CA TRP A 119 10.84 -12.38 12.88
C TRP A 119 9.34 -12.17 13.10
N ALA A 120 9.00 -11.09 13.78
CA ALA A 120 7.66 -10.53 13.82
C ALA A 120 7.73 -9.02 13.57
N ASN A 121 7.00 -8.55 12.57
CA ASN A 121 6.84 -7.13 12.29
C ASN A 121 5.70 -6.59 13.15
N ILE A 122 6.02 -5.63 14.03
CA ILE A 122 5.05 -5.02 14.96
C ILE A 122 4.46 -3.72 14.41
N GLY A 123 4.84 -3.33 13.18
CA GLY A 123 4.42 -2.11 12.55
C GLY A 123 4.90 -0.87 13.29
N CYS A 124 3.96 -0.20 13.94
CA CYS A 124 4.08 1.08 14.66
C CYS A 124 4.29 2.30 13.77
N ASP A 125 4.03 2.19 12.47
CA ASP A 125 4.05 3.29 11.51
C ASP A 125 2.88 4.25 11.69
N GLU A 126 3.11 5.47 11.21
CA GLU A 126 2.13 6.52 11.02
C GLU A 126 1.14 6.73 12.19
N PRO A 127 1.61 6.89 13.45
CA PRO A 127 0.73 7.18 14.58
C PRO A 127 0.27 8.65 14.54
N TRP A 128 -0.60 8.97 13.58
CA TRP A 128 -0.90 10.34 13.12
C TRP A 128 -1.36 11.29 14.22
N ASP A 129 -2.00 10.76 15.27
CA ASP A 129 -2.53 11.52 16.39
C ASP A 129 -1.77 11.37 17.72
N LEU A 130 -0.61 10.69 17.72
CA LEU A 130 0.28 10.59 18.88
C LEU A 130 0.66 11.96 19.46
N GLY A 131 0.55 12.11 20.78
CA GLY A 131 0.85 13.36 21.48
C GLY A 131 -0.17 14.48 21.27
N LYS A 132 -1.23 14.24 20.47
CA LYS A 132 -2.29 15.23 20.22
C LYS A 132 -3.51 15.00 21.10
N GLY A 133 -3.54 13.93 21.91
CA GLY A 133 -4.67 13.56 22.74
C GLY A 133 -4.25 13.29 24.18
N ARG A 134 -4.58 12.11 24.68
CA ARG A 134 -4.38 11.72 26.08
C ARG A 134 -2.90 11.74 26.49
N SER A 135 -1.99 11.38 25.59
CA SER A 135 -0.54 11.40 25.84
C SER A 135 0.12 12.77 25.65
N LYS A 136 -0.65 13.85 25.42
CA LYS A 136 -0.12 15.20 25.17
C LYS A 136 0.80 15.71 26.27
N ALA A 137 0.45 15.47 27.55
CA ALA A 137 1.26 15.92 28.68
C ALA A 137 2.61 15.16 28.72
N ASP A 138 2.58 13.83 28.61
CA ASP A 138 3.77 12.97 28.56
C ASP A 138 4.69 13.32 27.38
N CYS A 139 4.11 13.55 26.19
CA CYS A 139 4.87 13.95 25.01
C CYS A 139 5.50 15.33 25.18
N ALA A 140 4.82 16.27 25.86
CA ALA A 140 5.37 17.60 26.15
C ALA A 140 6.49 17.55 27.20
N GLU A 141 6.39 16.64 28.18
CA GLU A 141 7.37 16.48 29.26
C GLU A 141 8.64 15.77 28.80
N ARG A 142 8.50 14.65 28.09
CA ARG A 142 9.62 13.73 27.76
C ARG A 142 10.00 13.70 26.28
N GLY A 143 9.19 14.34 25.42
CA GLY A 143 9.30 14.26 23.97
C GLY A 143 8.49 13.11 23.38
N THR A 144 7.86 13.36 22.23
CA THR A 144 7.07 12.34 21.50
C THR A 144 7.93 11.12 21.14
N GLY A 145 9.19 11.33 20.76
CA GLY A 145 10.16 10.28 20.46
C GLY A 145 10.35 9.29 21.60
N ALA A 146 10.52 9.80 22.82
CA ALA A 146 10.68 8.98 24.01
C ALA A 146 9.42 8.17 24.32
N VAL A 147 8.24 8.75 24.16
CA VAL A 147 6.95 8.07 24.36
C VAL A 147 6.75 6.95 23.34
N PHE A 148 7.09 7.21 22.07
CA PHE A 148 7.07 6.21 21.00
C PHE A 148 8.05 5.06 21.29
N SER A 149 9.33 5.36 21.53
CA SER A 149 10.37 4.37 21.81
C SER A 149 10.03 3.51 23.03
N ALA A 150 9.46 4.10 24.09
CA ALA A 150 9.03 3.36 25.27
C ALA A 150 7.85 2.41 24.98
N HIS A 151 6.93 2.79 24.11
CA HIS A 151 5.87 1.89 23.62
C HIS A 151 6.46 0.72 22.82
N VAL A 152 7.26 1.02 21.80
CA VAL A 152 7.90 0.02 20.95
C VAL A 152 8.75 -0.95 21.77
N THR A 153 9.46 -0.46 22.80
CA THR A 153 10.24 -1.31 23.72
C THR A 153 9.39 -2.37 24.40
N ARG A 154 8.25 -1.98 24.97
CA ARG A 154 7.34 -2.91 25.66
C ARG A 154 6.74 -3.95 24.70
N VAL A 155 6.36 -3.54 23.49
CA VAL A 155 5.87 -4.48 22.47
C VAL A 155 6.99 -5.45 22.05
N ALA A 156 8.22 -4.95 21.87
CA ALA A 156 9.38 -5.76 21.52
C ALA A 156 9.71 -6.81 22.59
N GLU A 157 9.53 -6.51 23.89
CA GLU A 157 9.70 -7.49 24.97
C GLU A 157 8.75 -8.68 24.83
N THR A 158 7.50 -8.43 24.45
CA THR A 158 6.52 -9.50 24.18
C THR A 158 6.93 -10.35 23.00
N VAL A 159 7.38 -9.75 21.90
CA VAL A 159 7.90 -10.48 20.74
C VAL A 159 9.07 -11.39 21.12
N ARG A 160 10.01 -10.88 21.93
CA ARG A 160 11.15 -11.67 22.44
C ARG A 160 10.69 -12.82 23.33
N ARG A 161 9.74 -12.59 24.24
CA ARG A 161 9.16 -13.63 25.11
C ARG A 161 8.49 -14.74 24.30
N LEU A 162 7.93 -14.41 23.15
CA LEU A 162 7.34 -15.35 22.19
C LEU A 162 8.37 -15.99 21.24
N GLY A 163 9.68 -15.78 21.47
CA GLY A 163 10.76 -16.44 20.75
C GLY A 163 11.03 -15.88 19.35
N LYS A 164 10.62 -14.63 19.08
CA LYS A 164 10.79 -13.96 17.78
C LYS A 164 11.70 -12.73 17.90
N ARG A 165 12.26 -12.30 16.77
CA ARG A 165 13.02 -11.06 16.64
C ARG A 165 12.09 -9.93 16.14
N PRO A 166 11.97 -8.81 16.85
CA PRO A 166 11.04 -7.76 16.47
C PRO A 166 11.57 -6.91 15.31
N GLN A 167 10.69 -6.57 14.37
CA GLN A 167 10.89 -5.60 13.30
C GLN A 167 9.86 -4.47 13.45
N TYR A 168 10.22 -3.25 13.09
CA TYR A 168 9.28 -2.12 13.08
C TYR A 168 9.45 -1.30 11.79
N TRP A 169 8.40 -0.59 11.39
CA TRP A 169 8.47 0.35 10.29
C TRP A 169 9.20 1.61 10.72
N CYS A 170 10.31 1.91 10.03
CA CYS A 170 11.06 3.14 10.20
C CYS A 170 10.50 4.20 9.24
N ASP A 171 9.65 5.06 9.78
CA ASP A 171 9.02 6.14 9.01
C ASP A 171 10.06 7.15 8.48
N PRO A 172 9.85 7.70 7.27
CA PRO A 172 10.71 8.74 6.71
C PRO A 172 10.87 9.93 7.67
N HIS A 173 9.78 10.33 8.33
CA HIS A 173 9.80 11.28 9.44
C HIS A 173 9.91 10.49 10.75
N PRO A 174 11.02 10.64 11.51
CA PRO A 174 11.23 9.84 12.72
C PRO A 174 10.11 10.05 13.74
N ASN A 175 9.53 8.94 14.20
CA ASN A 175 8.66 8.91 15.37
C ASN A 175 9.47 8.59 16.63
N GLU A 176 10.62 7.94 16.48
CA GLU A 176 11.48 7.44 17.55
C GLU A 176 12.54 8.46 18.01
N ASP A 177 13.19 8.12 19.13
CA ASP A 177 14.40 8.76 19.62
C ASP A 177 15.54 7.75 19.80
N ASP A 178 16.65 8.19 20.40
CA ASP A 178 17.83 7.35 20.68
C ASP A 178 17.58 6.26 21.74
N GLY A 179 16.43 6.27 22.42
CA GLY A 179 16.01 5.27 23.40
C GLY A 179 15.48 3.98 22.78
N LEU A 180 15.26 3.94 21.46
CA LEU A 180 14.74 2.77 20.76
C LEU A 180 15.69 1.55 20.89
N PRO A 181 15.22 0.35 21.26
CA PRO A 181 16.08 -0.83 21.47
C PRO A 181 16.92 -1.20 20.24
N ARG A 182 18.23 -1.42 20.40
CA ARG A 182 19.17 -1.60 19.27
C ARG A 182 19.05 -2.94 18.55
N ASP A 183 18.46 -3.94 19.18
CA ASP A 183 18.30 -5.30 18.66
C ASP A 183 17.02 -5.50 17.82
N LEU A 184 16.19 -4.46 17.68
CA LEU A 184 15.11 -4.36 16.69
C LEU A 184 15.67 -4.24 15.28
N ILE A 185 14.98 -4.81 14.29
CA ILE A 185 15.27 -4.54 12.88
C ILE A 185 14.46 -3.33 12.43
N ALA A 186 15.13 -2.32 11.88
CA ALA A 186 14.46 -1.19 11.24
C ALA A 186 14.08 -1.55 9.80
N LEU A 187 12.80 -1.44 9.46
CA LEU A 187 12.30 -1.57 8.10
C LEU A 187 12.15 -0.17 7.51
N VAL A 188 13.21 0.33 6.88
CA VAL A 188 13.22 1.67 6.26
C VAL A 188 12.37 1.61 5.00
N TRP A 189 11.22 2.28 5.00
CA TRP A 189 10.30 2.26 3.86
C TRP A 189 10.33 3.58 3.09
N CYS A 190 10.33 3.48 1.77
CA CYS A 190 10.29 4.59 0.82
C CYS A 190 9.64 4.07 -0.47
N TYR A 191 8.74 4.85 -1.07
CA TYR A 191 7.89 4.35 -2.15
C TYR A 191 7.95 5.17 -3.42
N GLU A 192 8.44 6.41 -3.37
CA GLU A 192 8.62 7.25 -4.55
C GLU A 192 10.04 7.07 -5.11
N ASP A 193 10.16 7.16 -6.44
CA ASP A 193 11.45 7.26 -7.15
C ASP A 193 12.29 8.47 -6.73
N THR A 194 11.73 9.42 -5.98
CA THR A 194 12.42 10.59 -5.43
C THR A 194 12.84 10.43 -3.97
N ASP A 195 12.36 9.41 -3.27
CA ASP A 195 12.64 9.20 -1.85
C ASP A 195 14.09 8.76 -1.59
N ASP A 196 14.53 8.87 -0.33
CA ASP A 196 15.88 8.55 0.10
C ASP A 196 15.88 7.46 1.20
N PHE A 197 16.41 6.28 0.87
CA PHE A 197 16.63 5.22 1.85
C PHE A 197 17.91 5.46 2.68
N HIS A 198 18.91 6.13 2.11
CA HIS A 198 20.27 6.14 2.61
C HIS A 198 20.38 6.82 3.97
N THR A 199 19.77 8.01 4.12
CA THR A 199 19.83 8.79 5.36
C THR A 199 19.37 7.98 6.57
N ARG A 200 18.23 7.29 6.45
CA ARG A 200 17.69 6.46 7.53
C ARG A 200 18.51 5.20 7.75
N THR A 201 18.95 4.54 6.67
CA THR A 201 19.79 3.35 6.75
C THR A 201 21.08 3.63 7.50
N VAL A 202 21.82 4.68 7.13
CA VAL A 202 23.07 5.07 7.80
C VAL A 202 22.85 5.42 9.27
N ALA A 203 21.79 6.17 9.60
CA ALA A 203 21.50 6.55 10.99
C ALA A 203 21.30 5.32 11.89
N HIS A 204 20.53 4.32 11.44
CA HIS A 204 20.33 3.09 12.20
C HIS A 204 21.58 2.21 12.26
N ARG A 205 22.33 2.12 11.16
CA ARG A 205 23.59 1.36 11.12
C ARG A 205 24.66 1.94 12.03
N ALA A 206 24.77 3.27 12.13
CA ALA A 206 25.73 3.96 12.98
C ALA A 206 25.59 3.60 14.47
N VAL A 207 24.39 3.21 14.91
CA VAL A 207 24.13 2.73 16.28
C VAL A 207 24.15 1.20 16.42
N GLY A 208 24.53 0.48 15.37
CA GLY A 208 24.66 -0.98 15.34
C GLY A 208 23.37 -1.75 15.06
N ARG A 209 22.30 -1.07 14.63
CA ARG A 209 21.00 -1.70 14.35
C ARG A 209 21.01 -2.44 13.02
N GLU A 210 20.33 -3.58 12.93
CA GLU A 210 20.07 -4.25 11.65
C GLU A 210 18.99 -3.49 10.86
N VAL A 211 19.18 -3.34 9.55
CA VAL A 211 18.27 -2.59 8.67
C VAL A 211 17.88 -3.44 7.47
N TRP A 212 16.59 -3.41 7.13
CA TRP A 212 16.06 -3.86 5.85
C TRP A 212 15.46 -2.66 5.12
N VAL A 213 15.56 -2.65 3.79
CA VAL A 213 14.87 -1.68 2.94
C VAL A 213 13.52 -2.22 2.50
N ALA A 214 12.50 -1.37 2.50
CA ALA A 214 11.13 -1.72 2.14
C ALA A 214 10.58 -0.85 0.99
N PRO A 215 10.97 -1.14 -0.25
CA PRO A 215 10.45 -0.47 -1.44
C PRO A 215 9.06 -0.99 -1.85
N GLY A 216 8.42 -0.30 -2.78
CA GLY A 216 7.04 -0.54 -3.18
C GLY A 216 6.86 -0.98 -4.64
N THR A 217 5.99 -1.97 -4.86
CA THR A 217 5.49 -2.35 -6.19
C THR A 217 4.79 -1.21 -6.94
N SER A 218 4.37 -0.15 -6.23
CA SER A 218 3.62 0.99 -6.76
C SER A 218 2.30 0.60 -7.43
N CYS A 219 1.68 -0.50 -7.00
CA CYS A 219 0.42 -0.97 -7.55
C CYS A 219 -0.82 -0.28 -6.92
N TRP A 220 -0.75 0.17 -5.67
CA TRP A 220 -1.86 0.82 -4.97
C TRP A 220 -2.06 2.26 -5.46
N ASN A 221 -3.23 2.84 -5.20
CA ASN A 221 -3.61 4.15 -5.72
C ASN A 221 -3.38 4.26 -7.26
N SER A 222 -3.58 3.15 -7.98
CA SER A 222 -3.39 3.03 -9.42
C SER A 222 -4.21 1.87 -9.96
N SER A 223 -4.74 2.02 -11.18
CA SER A 223 -5.31 0.92 -11.96
C SER A 223 -4.38 0.48 -13.10
N THR A 224 -3.26 1.16 -13.32
CA THR A 224 -2.36 0.94 -14.46
C THR A 224 -0.93 0.58 -14.03
N GLY A 225 -0.63 0.67 -12.73
CA GLY A 225 0.73 0.66 -12.19
C GLY A 225 1.42 2.02 -12.31
N ARG A 226 2.69 2.09 -11.89
CA ARG A 226 3.58 3.24 -12.05
C ARG A 226 4.99 2.71 -12.34
N THR A 227 5.28 2.33 -13.58
CA THR A 227 6.53 1.62 -13.96
C THR A 227 7.76 2.46 -13.61
N TRP A 228 7.78 3.75 -14.00
CA TRP A 228 8.85 4.70 -13.65
C TRP A 228 9.10 4.74 -12.13
N ASN A 229 8.03 4.90 -11.35
CA ASN A 229 8.12 5.06 -9.90
C ASN A 229 8.58 3.77 -9.24
N ARG A 230 8.00 2.64 -9.65
CA ARG A 230 8.36 1.30 -9.19
C ARG A 230 9.85 1.07 -9.38
N ARG A 231 10.36 1.26 -10.60
CA ARG A 231 11.78 1.01 -10.91
C ARG A 231 12.71 1.96 -10.19
N GLY A 232 12.35 3.24 -10.10
CA GLY A 232 13.15 4.21 -9.37
C GLY A 232 13.30 3.89 -7.88
N ASN A 233 12.21 3.55 -7.19
CA ASN A 233 12.29 3.21 -5.77
C ASN A 233 12.96 1.84 -5.52
N LEU A 234 12.73 0.84 -6.39
CA LEU A 234 13.39 -0.46 -6.30
C LEU A 234 14.90 -0.37 -6.56
N ASP A 235 15.34 0.44 -7.53
CA ASP A 235 16.76 0.65 -7.81
C ASP A 235 17.47 1.31 -6.64
N LYS A 236 16.86 2.32 -6.01
CA LYS A 236 17.41 2.96 -4.81
C LYS A 236 17.54 1.97 -3.67
N ALA A 237 16.50 1.18 -3.38
CA ALA A 237 16.56 0.14 -2.37
C ALA A 237 17.66 -0.90 -2.67
N ALA A 238 17.79 -1.33 -3.92
CA ALA A 238 18.82 -2.30 -4.32
C ALA A 238 20.25 -1.72 -4.29
N ALA A 239 20.40 -0.40 -4.27
CA ALA A 239 21.68 0.28 -4.14
C ALA A 239 22.13 0.43 -2.67
N GLU A 240 21.25 0.18 -1.68
CA GLU A 240 21.58 0.28 -0.26
C GLU A 240 22.44 -0.91 0.21
N GLY A 241 23.75 -0.79 0.05
CA GLY A 241 24.71 -1.86 0.37
C GLY A 241 24.80 -2.24 1.86
N ASP A 242 24.33 -1.37 2.76
CA ASP A 242 24.30 -1.64 4.20
C ASP A 242 23.02 -2.36 4.66
N ALA A 243 22.02 -2.50 3.79
CA ALA A 243 20.79 -3.21 4.10
C ALA A 243 21.03 -4.73 4.07
N THR A 244 20.50 -5.42 5.07
CA THR A 244 20.63 -6.88 5.23
C THR A 244 19.40 -7.65 4.74
N GLY A 245 18.34 -6.92 4.35
CA GLY A 245 17.12 -7.49 3.80
C GLY A 245 16.38 -6.50 2.90
N PHE A 246 15.55 -7.06 2.01
CA PHE A 246 14.77 -6.33 1.01
C PHE A 246 13.32 -6.82 1.08
N LEU A 247 12.41 -5.97 1.58
CA LEU A 247 11.00 -6.29 1.78
C LEU A 247 10.11 -5.50 0.82
N CYS A 248 9.88 -6.04 -0.37
CA CYS A 248 9.00 -5.37 -1.34
C CYS A 248 7.54 -5.37 -0.85
N THR A 249 6.90 -4.20 -0.86
CA THR A 249 5.53 -3.99 -0.37
C THR A 249 4.51 -3.82 -1.49
N ALA A 250 3.29 -4.26 -1.22
CA ALA A 250 2.12 -4.05 -2.07
C ALA A 250 0.92 -3.68 -1.18
N TRP A 251 0.67 -2.38 -1.05
CA TRP A 251 -0.39 -1.84 -0.19
C TRP A 251 -1.78 -1.91 -0.82
N GLY A 252 -2.82 -1.63 -0.04
CA GLY A 252 -4.24 -1.76 -0.43
C GLY A 252 -5.03 -0.45 -0.34
N ASP A 253 -4.35 0.70 -0.38
CA ASP A 253 -4.94 2.02 -0.13
C ASP A 253 -6.18 2.31 -0.98
N GLY A 254 -7.16 2.97 -0.37
CA GLY A 254 -8.40 3.37 -1.05
C GLY A 254 -9.23 2.19 -1.55
N GLY A 255 -9.24 1.09 -0.77
CA GLY A 255 -10.12 -0.06 -0.95
C GLY A 255 -9.56 -1.18 -1.82
N HIS A 256 -8.25 -1.27 -2.05
CA HIS A 256 -7.60 -2.33 -2.85
C HIS A 256 -8.22 -2.51 -4.24
N ARG A 257 -7.97 -1.54 -5.12
CA ARG A 257 -8.59 -1.46 -6.47
C ARG A 257 -7.66 -1.85 -7.61
N GLN A 258 -6.43 -2.21 -7.30
CA GLN A 258 -5.45 -2.69 -8.26
C GLN A 258 -5.66 -4.16 -8.60
N GLY A 259 -5.32 -4.55 -9.84
CA GLY A 259 -5.37 -5.95 -10.28
C GLY A 259 -4.07 -6.72 -10.04
N TRP A 260 -4.17 -8.04 -9.91
CA TRP A 260 -3.01 -8.93 -9.73
C TRP A 260 -1.92 -8.82 -10.79
N PRO A 261 -2.20 -8.60 -12.09
CA PRO A 261 -1.14 -8.48 -13.09
C PRO A 261 -0.19 -7.32 -12.79
N ILE A 262 -0.70 -6.21 -12.25
CA ILE A 262 0.10 -5.04 -11.89
C ILE A 262 0.95 -5.35 -10.65
N THR A 263 0.35 -5.96 -9.63
CA THR A 263 1.03 -6.33 -8.39
C THR A 263 2.12 -7.38 -8.62
N LEU A 264 1.83 -8.46 -9.35
CA LEU A 264 2.78 -9.55 -9.62
C LEU A 264 3.92 -9.10 -10.54
N PHE A 265 3.64 -8.24 -11.52
CA PHE A 265 4.68 -7.64 -12.35
C PHE A 265 5.61 -6.77 -11.49
N GLY A 266 5.06 -6.06 -10.51
CA GLY A 266 5.86 -5.30 -9.56
C GLY A 266 6.76 -6.16 -8.68
N PHE A 267 6.26 -7.31 -8.21
CA PHE A 267 7.10 -8.27 -7.48
C PHE A 267 8.17 -8.92 -8.36
N ALA A 268 7.92 -9.12 -9.66
CA ALA A 268 8.93 -9.63 -10.59
C ALA A 268 10.08 -8.62 -10.78
N ASP A 269 9.76 -7.34 -10.98
CA ASP A 269 10.75 -6.26 -11.01
C ASP A 269 11.53 -6.19 -9.67
N ALA A 270 10.86 -6.35 -8.53
CA ALA A 270 11.50 -6.35 -7.23
C ALA A 270 12.46 -7.52 -7.01
N ALA A 271 12.07 -8.73 -7.45
CA ALA A 271 12.94 -9.89 -7.43
C ALA A 271 14.18 -9.68 -8.32
N MET A 272 14.02 -9.03 -9.47
CA MET A 272 15.14 -8.69 -10.36
C MET A 272 16.09 -7.68 -9.70
N ALA A 273 15.56 -6.60 -9.12
CA ALA A 273 16.36 -5.57 -8.47
C ALA A 273 17.14 -6.14 -7.26
N ALA A 274 16.46 -6.91 -6.40
CA ALA A 274 17.09 -7.52 -5.23
C ALA A 274 18.16 -8.56 -5.58
N TRP A 275 18.00 -9.29 -6.70
CA TRP A 275 18.96 -10.33 -7.11
C TRP A 275 20.13 -9.79 -7.94
N SER A 276 19.85 -8.86 -8.85
CA SER A 276 20.79 -8.44 -9.89
C SER A 276 21.36 -7.02 -9.67
N GLY A 277 20.81 -6.27 -8.71
CA GLY A 277 21.13 -4.87 -8.49
C GLY A 277 20.33 -3.92 -9.39
N PRO A 278 20.57 -2.60 -9.23
CA PRO A 278 19.79 -1.56 -9.90
C PRO A 278 19.92 -1.57 -11.43
N GLY A 279 18.84 -1.17 -12.13
CA GLY A 279 18.82 -0.94 -13.57
C GLY A 279 18.82 -2.20 -14.44
N ARG A 280 18.56 -3.38 -13.87
CA ARG A 280 18.62 -4.69 -14.56
C ARG A 280 17.26 -5.23 -15.02
N TYR A 281 16.26 -4.36 -15.17
CA TYR A 281 14.91 -4.78 -15.55
C TYR A 281 14.85 -5.33 -16.98
N ASP A 282 14.06 -6.40 -17.15
CA ASP A 282 13.72 -6.98 -18.45
C ASP A 282 12.22 -7.31 -18.44
N ASP A 283 11.45 -6.49 -19.15
CA ASP A 283 9.99 -6.61 -19.24
C ASP A 283 9.58 -8.00 -19.74
N ARG A 284 10.27 -8.53 -20.74
CA ARG A 284 9.93 -9.81 -21.37
C ARG A 284 10.21 -10.96 -20.43
N ALA A 285 11.36 -10.94 -19.75
CA ALA A 285 11.69 -11.94 -18.74
C ALA A 285 10.69 -11.90 -17.57
N ALA A 286 10.37 -10.70 -17.07
CA ALA A 286 9.39 -10.53 -16.00
C ALA A 286 8.01 -11.05 -16.42
N GLY A 287 7.54 -10.72 -17.63
CA GLY A 287 6.28 -11.23 -18.18
C GLY A 287 6.26 -12.76 -18.31
N LEU A 288 7.35 -13.35 -18.83
CA LEU A 288 7.47 -14.81 -18.96
C LEU A 288 7.44 -15.51 -17.60
N HIS A 289 8.20 -15.01 -16.62
CA HIS A 289 8.28 -15.62 -15.29
C HIS A 289 7.04 -15.39 -14.44
N ALA A 290 6.34 -14.27 -14.62
CA ALA A 290 5.14 -13.93 -13.85
C ALA A 290 3.86 -14.53 -14.44
N PHE A 291 3.76 -14.58 -15.78
CA PHE A 291 2.50 -14.84 -16.47
C PHE A 291 2.61 -15.86 -17.61
N GLY A 292 3.81 -16.36 -17.93
CA GLY A 292 4.03 -17.20 -19.10
C GLY A 292 3.94 -16.47 -20.43
N SER A 293 3.94 -15.13 -20.44
CA SER A 293 3.87 -14.30 -21.65
C SER A 293 4.88 -13.17 -21.59
N ALA A 294 5.89 -13.21 -22.46
CA ALA A 294 6.90 -12.17 -22.56
C ALA A 294 6.29 -10.84 -23.05
N GLU A 295 5.35 -10.93 -23.98
CA GLU A 295 4.65 -9.80 -24.60
C GLU A 295 3.80 -9.06 -23.56
N LEU A 296 3.18 -9.79 -22.62
CA LEU A 296 2.42 -9.18 -21.53
C LEU A 296 3.29 -8.35 -20.60
N GLY A 297 4.55 -8.74 -20.37
CA GLY A 297 5.47 -7.94 -19.56
C GLY A 297 5.77 -6.59 -20.20
N THR A 298 6.06 -6.55 -21.50
CA THR A 298 6.24 -5.28 -22.24
C THR A 298 4.95 -4.45 -22.27
N TRP A 299 3.80 -5.11 -22.39
CA TRP A 299 2.50 -4.44 -22.34
C TRP A 299 2.23 -3.79 -20.98
N LEU A 300 2.49 -4.51 -19.87
CA LEU A 300 2.32 -4.00 -18.50
C LEU A 300 3.29 -2.87 -18.17
N ALA A 301 4.53 -2.94 -18.67
CA ALA A 301 5.49 -1.85 -18.54
C ALA A 301 4.94 -0.56 -19.17
N ARG A 302 4.42 -0.65 -20.41
CA ARG A 302 3.78 0.47 -21.13
C ARG A 302 2.50 0.96 -20.45
N LEU A 303 1.67 0.06 -19.94
CA LEU A 303 0.47 0.42 -19.17
C LEU A 303 0.86 1.28 -17.95
N GLY A 304 1.92 0.89 -17.25
CA GLY A 304 2.44 1.65 -16.13
C GLY A 304 3.16 2.95 -16.50
N GLU A 305 3.17 3.39 -17.76
CA GLU A 305 3.76 4.67 -18.22
C GLU A 305 2.71 5.63 -18.83
N VAL A 306 1.44 5.21 -18.91
CA VAL A 306 0.42 5.94 -19.71
C VAL A 306 0.25 7.40 -19.32
N ASP A 307 0.37 7.73 -18.03
CA ASP A 307 0.18 9.07 -17.45
C ASP A 307 1.41 9.57 -16.68
N ALA A 308 2.59 9.01 -16.94
CA ALA A 308 3.81 9.28 -16.19
C ALA A 308 4.23 10.77 -16.23
N GLU A 309 4.13 11.37 -17.42
CA GLU A 309 4.43 12.79 -17.67
C GLU A 309 3.48 13.75 -16.95
N LEU A 310 2.20 13.35 -16.77
CA LEU A 310 1.25 14.09 -15.94
C LEU A 310 1.66 14.00 -14.46
N CYS A 311 1.99 12.79 -13.99
CA CYS A 311 2.40 12.57 -12.62
C CYS A 311 3.63 13.40 -12.24
N ARG A 312 4.65 13.44 -13.13
CA ARG A 312 5.90 14.16 -12.91
C ARG A 312 5.81 15.67 -13.14
N GLY A 313 4.70 16.18 -13.67
CA GLY A 313 4.54 17.60 -14.00
C GLY A 313 5.34 18.06 -15.22
N GLU A 314 5.61 17.12 -16.13
CA GLU A 314 6.28 17.38 -17.41
C GLU A 314 5.31 17.95 -18.45
N ARG A 315 4.01 17.94 -18.14
CA ARG A 315 2.94 18.53 -18.95
C ARG A 315 2.38 19.79 -18.28
N PRO A 316 1.77 20.69 -19.06
CA PRO A 316 1.05 21.84 -18.52
C PRO A 316 -0.06 21.43 -17.55
N GLY A 317 -0.33 22.27 -16.56
CA GLY A 317 -1.44 22.11 -15.63
C GLY A 317 -2.79 22.26 -16.32
N TRP A 318 -3.86 22.16 -15.55
CA TRP A 318 -5.24 22.30 -16.05
C TRP A 318 -5.49 23.62 -16.80
N ASP A 319 -4.80 24.69 -16.41
CA ASP A 319 -4.86 26.04 -16.98
C ASP A 319 -3.91 26.25 -18.17
N GLY A 320 -3.13 25.23 -18.55
CA GLY A 320 -2.14 25.32 -19.61
C GLY A 320 -0.81 25.95 -19.18
N MET A 321 -0.63 26.29 -17.91
CA MET A 321 0.64 26.84 -17.42
C MET A 321 1.63 25.72 -17.10
N PRO A 322 2.95 25.96 -17.26
CA PRO A 322 3.98 25.05 -16.80
C PRO A 322 3.85 24.79 -15.30
N THR A 323 3.97 23.53 -14.89
CA THR A 323 3.80 23.14 -13.48
C THR A 323 5.16 23.11 -12.78
N GLY A 324 6.20 22.62 -13.48
CA GLY A 324 7.59 22.58 -13.02
C GLY A 324 7.83 21.70 -11.79
N LYS A 325 6.82 20.93 -11.36
CA LYS A 325 6.87 20.09 -10.16
C LYS A 325 5.95 18.89 -10.29
N ARG A 326 6.30 17.80 -9.59
CA ARG A 326 5.47 16.60 -9.46
C ARG A 326 4.04 16.98 -9.08
N GLN A 327 3.07 16.48 -9.85
CA GLN A 327 1.64 16.75 -9.63
C GLN A 327 0.92 15.61 -8.93
N ALA A 328 1.46 14.38 -9.00
CA ALA A 328 0.92 13.23 -8.31
C ALA A 328 1.99 12.59 -7.42
N HIS A 329 1.66 12.44 -6.14
CA HIS A 329 2.44 11.71 -5.14
C HIS A 329 1.58 10.56 -4.59
N ASN A 330 2.20 9.39 -4.37
CA ASN A 330 1.55 8.19 -3.86
C ASN A 330 0.28 7.80 -4.67
N GLY A 331 0.35 7.89 -6.01
CA GLY A 331 -0.80 7.66 -6.88
C GLY A 331 -0.53 8.02 -8.34
N THR A 332 -1.30 7.44 -9.28
CA THR A 332 -1.32 7.91 -10.68
C THR A 332 -2.14 9.19 -10.83
N ALA A 333 -1.94 9.93 -11.92
CA ALA A 333 -2.80 11.05 -12.27
C ALA A 333 -4.24 10.56 -12.51
N LEU A 334 -4.38 9.41 -13.18
CA LEU A 334 -5.66 8.71 -13.35
C LEU A 334 -6.37 8.48 -12.01
N TRP A 335 -5.65 8.00 -10.99
CA TRP A 335 -6.20 7.82 -9.66
C TRP A 335 -6.65 9.13 -9.03
N LYS A 336 -5.78 10.14 -9.01
CA LYS A 336 -6.12 11.44 -8.40
C LYS A 336 -7.33 12.06 -9.08
N GLU A 337 -7.40 12.00 -10.41
CA GLU A 337 -8.52 12.51 -11.21
C GLU A 337 -9.85 11.87 -10.80
N MET A 338 -9.89 10.55 -10.52
CA MET A 338 -11.12 9.91 -10.00
C MET A 338 -11.62 10.53 -8.69
N HIS A 339 -10.74 11.13 -7.89
CA HIS A 339 -11.06 11.64 -6.55
C HIS A 339 -11.41 13.12 -6.51
N VAL A 340 -11.05 13.87 -7.56
CA VAL A 340 -11.39 15.29 -7.66
C VAL A 340 -12.90 15.44 -7.88
N HIS A 341 -13.53 16.43 -7.26
CA HIS A 341 -14.96 16.70 -7.46
C HIS A 341 -15.25 17.04 -8.94
N LEU A 342 -16.40 16.62 -9.46
CA LEU A 342 -16.69 16.75 -10.90
C LEU A 342 -16.69 18.21 -11.37
N PHE A 343 -17.18 19.12 -10.54
CA PHE A 343 -17.27 20.55 -10.83
C PHE A 343 -16.05 21.37 -10.39
N GLU A 344 -15.04 20.72 -9.80
CA GLU A 344 -13.76 21.39 -9.54
C GLU A 344 -13.08 21.67 -10.88
N LEU A 345 -12.62 22.89 -11.11
CA LEU A 345 -11.96 23.28 -12.35
C LEU A 345 -10.45 22.96 -12.30
N GLN A 346 -9.88 22.97 -11.09
CA GLN A 346 -8.47 22.69 -10.89
C GLN A 346 -8.16 21.18 -11.02
N GLY A 347 -6.97 20.86 -11.52
CA GLY A 347 -6.53 19.49 -11.63
C GLY A 347 -5.17 19.30 -12.31
N ILE A 348 -4.79 18.03 -12.45
CA ILE A 348 -3.57 17.59 -13.12
C ILE A 348 -3.79 17.62 -14.63
N GLY A 349 -2.87 18.18 -15.42
CA GLY A 349 -2.95 18.15 -16.88
C GLY A 349 -4.07 18.98 -17.52
N ASN A 350 -3.84 19.49 -18.74
CA ASN A 350 -4.87 20.09 -19.59
C ASN A 350 -5.63 19.05 -20.44
N ALA A 351 -6.65 19.49 -21.19
CA ALA A 351 -7.49 18.58 -21.99
C ALA A 351 -6.69 17.77 -23.03
N ALA A 352 -5.72 18.40 -23.71
CA ALA A 352 -4.90 17.75 -24.72
C ALA A 352 -4.05 16.60 -24.13
N ALA A 353 -3.44 16.83 -22.96
CA ALA A 353 -2.67 15.81 -22.27
C ALA A 353 -3.55 14.59 -21.89
N TRP A 354 -4.78 14.82 -21.45
CA TRP A 354 -5.72 13.72 -21.15
C TRP A 354 -6.22 12.98 -22.39
N GLN A 355 -6.39 13.66 -23.53
CA GLN A 355 -6.68 13.02 -24.81
C GLN A 355 -5.53 12.11 -25.27
N GLU A 356 -4.28 12.52 -25.05
CA GLU A 356 -3.11 11.67 -25.32
C GLU A 356 -3.09 10.43 -24.42
N VAL A 357 -3.37 10.57 -23.12
CA VAL A 357 -3.51 9.43 -22.19
C VAL A 357 -4.61 8.46 -22.64
N ALA A 358 -5.78 8.99 -23.02
CA ALA A 358 -6.89 8.18 -23.54
C ALA A 358 -6.49 7.41 -24.81
N GLY A 359 -5.78 8.04 -25.74
CA GLY A 359 -5.27 7.39 -26.95
C GLY A 359 -4.24 6.29 -26.66
N ARG A 360 -3.35 6.49 -25.68
CA ARG A 360 -2.39 5.46 -25.25
C ARG A 360 -3.11 4.24 -24.65
N LEU A 361 -4.15 4.47 -23.86
CA LEU A 361 -4.98 3.41 -23.28
C LEU A 361 -5.77 2.64 -24.34
N ASP A 362 -6.36 3.34 -25.33
CA ASP A 362 -7.04 2.70 -26.46
C ASP A 362 -6.10 1.82 -27.30
N ALA A 363 -4.90 2.32 -27.59
CA ALA A 363 -3.86 1.52 -28.26
C ALA A 363 -3.45 0.29 -27.45
N LEU A 364 -3.40 0.38 -26.12
CA LEU A 364 -3.12 -0.76 -25.24
C LEU A 364 -4.29 -1.76 -25.22
N ALA A 365 -5.54 -1.30 -25.22
CA ALA A 365 -6.72 -2.17 -25.33
C ALA A 365 -6.65 -3.02 -26.61
N GLY A 366 -6.32 -2.40 -27.75
CA GLY A 366 -6.19 -3.09 -29.04
C GLY A 366 -4.94 -3.95 -29.21
N SER A 367 -3.99 -3.89 -28.29
CA SER A 367 -2.71 -4.62 -28.35
C SER A 367 -2.45 -5.53 -27.14
N LEU A 368 -3.49 -5.84 -26.36
CA LEU A 368 -3.41 -6.83 -25.30
C LEU A 368 -3.01 -8.19 -25.92
N PRO A 369 -1.97 -8.88 -25.40
CA PRO A 369 -1.54 -10.16 -25.95
C PRO A 369 -2.67 -11.20 -25.99
N ALA A 370 -2.72 -11.98 -27.06
CA ALA A 370 -3.64 -13.10 -27.18
C ALA A 370 -3.15 -14.34 -26.41
N GLY A 371 -4.04 -15.31 -26.16
CA GLY A 371 -3.69 -16.59 -25.54
C GLY A 371 -3.41 -16.54 -24.03
N LEU A 372 -3.74 -15.41 -23.38
CA LEU A 372 -3.72 -15.28 -21.93
C LEU A 372 -4.83 -16.13 -21.29
N ASP A 373 -4.59 -16.55 -20.04
CA ASP A 373 -5.66 -17.07 -19.19
C ASP A 373 -6.83 -16.07 -19.10
N HIS A 374 -8.07 -16.57 -19.03
CA HIS A 374 -9.26 -15.73 -19.08
C HIS A 374 -9.27 -14.67 -17.97
N THR A 375 -8.99 -15.07 -16.72
CA THR A 375 -9.00 -14.14 -15.59
C THR A 375 -7.89 -13.11 -15.74
N LEU A 376 -6.70 -13.53 -16.18
CA LEU A 376 -5.58 -12.63 -16.43
C LEU A 376 -5.90 -11.58 -17.52
N ALA A 377 -6.43 -12.02 -18.66
CA ALA A 377 -6.82 -11.13 -19.76
C ALA A 377 -7.84 -10.09 -19.30
N GLU A 378 -8.80 -10.53 -18.48
CA GLU A 378 -9.87 -9.70 -17.96
C GLU A 378 -9.42 -8.70 -16.89
N GLU A 379 -8.50 -9.09 -16.00
CA GLU A 379 -7.83 -8.18 -15.07
C GLU A 379 -7.06 -7.07 -15.83
N CYS A 380 -6.37 -7.43 -16.90
CA CYS A 380 -5.68 -6.46 -17.78
C CYS A 380 -6.67 -5.55 -18.52
N ALA A 381 -7.75 -6.10 -19.06
CA ALA A 381 -8.79 -5.32 -19.72
C ALA A 381 -9.47 -4.34 -18.76
N PHE A 382 -9.81 -4.79 -17.55
CA PHE A 382 -10.40 -3.95 -16.50
C PHE A 382 -9.49 -2.77 -16.12
N ALA A 383 -8.19 -3.03 -15.96
CA ALA A 383 -7.19 -1.99 -15.68
C ALA A 383 -7.22 -0.86 -16.73
N VAL A 384 -7.28 -1.23 -18.03
CA VAL A 384 -7.38 -0.28 -19.14
C VAL A 384 -8.73 0.44 -19.14
N GLN A 385 -9.84 -0.27 -18.99
CA GLN A 385 -11.18 0.31 -19.02
C GLN A 385 -11.40 1.32 -17.89
N LEU A 386 -10.90 1.02 -16.69
CA LEU A 386 -10.94 1.95 -15.55
C LEU A 386 -10.05 3.18 -15.80
N GLY A 387 -8.88 2.99 -16.41
CA GLY A 387 -8.03 4.09 -16.88
C GLY A 387 -8.73 4.96 -17.92
N GLN A 388 -9.36 4.35 -18.93
CA GLN A 388 -10.10 5.06 -19.97
C GLN A 388 -11.24 5.87 -19.37
N TRP A 389 -11.99 5.30 -18.44
CA TRP A 389 -13.05 6.02 -17.73
C TRP A 389 -12.52 7.27 -17.02
N ALA A 390 -11.38 7.17 -16.33
CA ALA A 390 -10.76 8.30 -15.65
C ALA A 390 -10.24 9.36 -16.63
N ALA A 391 -9.64 8.96 -17.75
CA ALA A 391 -9.16 9.87 -18.79
C ALA A 391 -10.32 10.60 -19.50
N ASP A 392 -11.38 9.87 -19.89
CA ASP A 392 -12.57 10.44 -20.53
C ASP A 392 -13.29 11.43 -19.61
N ARG A 393 -13.37 11.09 -18.32
CA ARG A 393 -13.84 12.00 -17.28
C ARG A 393 -13.00 13.27 -17.23
N ALA A 394 -11.68 13.14 -17.28
CA ALA A 394 -10.76 14.27 -17.24
C ALA A 394 -10.97 15.22 -18.44
N VAL A 395 -11.13 14.64 -19.63
CA VAL A 395 -11.44 15.39 -20.85
C VAL A 395 -12.77 16.11 -20.69
N LEU A 396 -13.84 15.41 -20.29
CA LEU A 396 -15.17 16.00 -20.14
C LEU A 396 -15.19 17.18 -19.16
N ARG A 397 -14.47 17.07 -18.04
CA ARG A 397 -14.35 18.17 -17.06
C ARG A 397 -13.72 19.43 -17.65
N ARG A 398 -12.82 19.28 -18.62
CA ARG A 398 -12.02 20.38 -19.18
C ARG A 398 -12.59 20.95 -20.48
N THR A 399 -13.36 20.15 -21.22
CA THR A 399 -13.97 20.57 -22.49
C THR A 399 -15.44 20.97 -22.36
N GLY A 400 -16.07 20.70 -21.21
CA GLY A 400 -17.44 21.09 -20.90
C GLY A 400 -18.30 19.91 -20.46
N LEU A 401 -18.83 19.98 -19.24
CA LEU A 401 -19.70 18.96 -18.66
C LEU A 401 -21.10 19.00 -19.29
N THR A 402 -21.45 17.98 -20.08
CA THR A 402 -22.80 17.79 -20.62
C THR A 402 -23.59 16.79 -19.77
N ILE A 403 -24.93 16.86 -19.79
CA ILE A 403 -25.79 15.88 -19.11
C ILE A 403 -25.56 14.47 -19.68
N ASP A 404 -25.46 14.35 -21.00
CA ASP A 404 -25.29 13.05 -21.66
C ASP A 404 -23.91 12.45 -21.39
N GLY A 405 -22.85 13.27 -21.39
CA GLY A 405 -21.51 12.83 -21.03
C GLY A 405 -21.44 12.30 -19.59
N ARG A 406 -22.14 12.97 -18.65
CA ARG A 406 -22.24 12.50 -17.26
C ARG A 406 -22.98 11.17 -17.15
N LYS A 407 -24.12 11.03 -17.82
CA LYS A 407 -24.89 9.79 -17.84
C LYS A 407 -24.10 8.63 -18.45
N ALA A 408 -23.35 8.88 -19.52
CA ALA A 408 -22.51 7.87 -20.16
C ALA A 408 -21.40 7.35 -19.23
N LEU A 409 -20.74 8.27 -18.51
CA LEU A 409 -19.71 7.91 -17.53
C LEU A 409 -20.31 7.17 -16.32
N ALA A 410 -21.49 7.55 -15.85
CA ALA A 410 -22.19 6.83 -14.78
C ALA A 410 -22.56 5.39 -15.20
N GLY A 411 -23.08 5.20 -16.42
CA GLY A 411 -23.41 3.88 -16.97
C GLY A 411 -22.19 2.96 -17.05
N ARG A 412 -21.08 3.43 -17.63
CA ARG A 412 -19.82 2.68 -17.67
C ARG A 412 -19.27 2.34 -16.29
N MET A 413 -19.42 3.24 -15.31
CA MET A 413 -18.98 2.95 -13.93
C MET A 413 -19.78 1.81 -13.30
N ALA A 414 -21.09 1.70 -13.59
CA ALA A 414 -21.89 0.57 -13.12
C ALA A 414 -21.38 -0.78 -13.66
N GLU A 415 -20.99 -0.81 -14.94
CA GLU A 415 -20.37 -1.99 -15.57
C GLU A 415 -19.01 -2.31 -14.95
N LEU A 416 -18.17 -1.29 -14.74
CA LEU A 416 -16.87 -1.45 -14.06
C LEU A 416 -17.03 -1.99 -12.64
N ILE A 417 -18.03 -1.54 -11.88
CA ILE A 417 -18.34 -2.07 -10.54
C ILE A 417 -18.71 -3.56 -10.62
N ALA A 418 -19.54 -3.95 -11.60
CA ALA A 418 -19.91 -5.35 -11.78
C ALA A 418 -18.68 -6.24 -12.11
N THR A 419 -17.81 -5.77 -12.99
CA THR A 419 -16.55 -6.44 -13.32
C THR A 419 -15.61 -6.53 -12.11
N HIS A 420 -15.43 -5.43 -11.38
CA HIS A 420 -14.62 -5.40 -10.15
C HIS A 420 -15.10 -6.42 -9.12
N ARG A 421 -16.41 -6.51 -8.87
CA ARG A 421 -16.98 -7.49 -7.92
C ARG A 421 -16.65 -8.92 -8.31
N ARG A 422 -16.74 -9.24 -9.59
CA ARG A 422 -16.44 -10.58 -10.10
C ARG A 422 -14.96 -10.89 -10.04
N LEU A 423 -14.10 -9.97 -10.47
CA LEU A 423 -12.64 -10.13 -10.40
C LEU A 423 -12.14 -10.23 -8.96
N TRP A 424 -12.71 -9.45 -8.04
CA TRP A 424 -12.43 -9.54 -6.62
C TRP A 424 -12.69 -10.96 -6.09
N LEU A 425 -13.87 -11.51 -6.34
CA LEU A 425 -14.25 -12.85 -5.85
C LEU A 425 -13.46 -13.98 -6.51
N ALA A 426 -12.83 -13.74 -7.67
CA ALA A 426 -11.92 -14.68 -8.29
C ALA A 426 -10.57 -14.79 -7.56
N ARG A 427 -10.23 -13.83 -6.68
CA ARG A 427 -8.89 -13.67 -6.11
C ARG A 427 -8.86 -13.47 -4.60
N SER A 428 -9.95 -12.97 -4.03
CA SER A 428 -10.05 -12.48 -2.67
C SER A 428 -11.33 -12.99 -2.01
N ARG A 429 -11.31 -13.09 -0.68
CA ARG A 429 -12.52 -13.37 0.12
C ARG A 429 -13.50 -12.21 0.03
N TYR A 430 -14.76 -12.43 0.37
CA TYR A 430 -15.81 -11.41 0.29
C TYR A 430 -15.52 -10.16 1.13
N GLY A 431 -14.90 -10.30 2.30
CA GLY A 431 -14.57 -9.19 3.20
C GLY A 431 -13.80 -8.08 2.50
N GLY A 432 -14.23 -6.82 2.70
CA GLY A 432 -13.66 -5.64 2.03
C GLY A 432 -14.27 -5.31 0.66
N LEU A 433 -14.99 -6.24 0.02
CA LEU A 433 -15.55 -6.01 -1.33
C LEU A 433 -16.50 -4.81 -1.38
N GLU A 434 -17.46 -4.74 -0.46
CA GLU A 434 -18.44 -3.65 -0.46
C GLU A 434 -17.81 -2.28 -0.22
N GLU A 435 -16.78 -2.23 0.62
CA GLU A 435 -16.04 -1.01 0.90
C GLU A 435 -15.22 -0.58 -0.33
N SER A 436 -14.56 -1.55 -0.99
CA SER A 436 -13.88 -1.34 -2.26
C SER A 436 -14.84 -0.77 -3.32
N CYS A 437 -16.03 -1.38 -3.46
CA CYS A 437 -17.07 -0.91 -4.37
C CYS A 437 -17.61 0.48 -3.98
N ALA A 438 -17.73 0.79 -2.69
CA ALA A 438 -18.21 2.08 -2.22
C ALA A 438 -17.35 3.24 -2.74
N HIS A 439 -16.04 3.04 -2.89
CA HIS A 439 -15.17 4.05 -3.51
C HIS A 439 -15.57 4.37 -4.96
N TYR A 440 -16.08 3.40 -5.73
CA TYR A 440 -16.59 3.65 -7.08
C TYR A 440 -18.00 4.25 -7.06
N VAL A 441 -18.88 3.73 -6.19
CA VAL A 441 -20.27 4.21 -6.05
C VAL A 441 -20.31 5.67 -5.62
N GLN A 442 -19.50 6.07 -4.64
CA GLN A 442 -19.40 7.46 -4.19
C GLN A 442 -19.01 8.39 -5.35
N ARG A 443 -18.17 7.90 -6.28
CA ARG A 443 -17.88 8.65 -7.49
C ARG A 443 -19.12 8.71 -8.34
N ALA A 444 -19.73 7.59 -8.72
CA ALA A 444 -20.93 7.54 -9.56
C ALA A 444 -22.14 8.33 -9.04
N SER A 445 -22.29 8.52 -7.71
CA SER A 445 -23.39 9.27 -7.12
C SER A 445 -23.27 10.79 -7.24
N GLN A 446 -22.11 11.31 -7.65
CA GLN A 446 -21.87 12.75 -7.86
C GLN A 446 -22.25 13.24 -9.28
N TRP A 447 -22.94 12.41 -10.09
CA TRP A 447 -23.09 12.59 -11.54
C TRP A 447 -24.50 12.98 -11.95
#